data_AF-A0A1J5SXY2-F1
#
_entry.id   AF-A0A1J5SXY2-F1
#
_cell.length_a   1.000
_cell.length_b   1.000
_cell.length_c   1.000
_cell.angle_alpha   90.00
_cell.angle_beta   90.00
_cell.angle_gamma   90.00
#
_symmetry.space_group_name_H-M   'P 1'
#
loop_
_entity.id
_entity.type
_entity.pdbx_description
1 polymer ?
#
loop_
_entity_poly.entity_id
_entity_poly.type
_entity_poly.pdbx_seq_one_letter_code
_entity_poly.pdbx_strand_id
1 'polypeptide(L)'
;MYSAEVLSQLRTLNWLSQEARRLPFDSAERQILCAQIEALRARLPLSMLRHHDDRAKRNLPSIANIQESCCGYCRSELPEGTLHALIHPGRFGVCPNCGVFLWSASTAEIVWDEEFPPERPEPRKRRSAAARPRTTPNCRASTAATGSKSGTTAPRSDATKPATQHADA
;
A
#
# COMPACT_ATOMS: atom_id res chain seq x y z
N MET A 1 11.66 2.27 -1.68
CA MET A 1 11.41 1.04 -0.89
C MET A 1 12.18 1.18 0.41
N TYR A 2 11.54 0.90 1.54
CA TYR A 2 12.15 1.06 2.86
C TYR A 2 13.03 -0.15 3.21
N SER A 3 14.04 0.02 4.06
CA SER A 3 15.03 -1.00 4.41
C SER A 3 14.55 -1.95 5.52
N ALA A 4 15.01 -3.21 5.51
CA ALA A 4 14.75 -4.20 6.57
C ALA A 4 15.07 -3.67 7.99
N GLU A 5 16.04 -2.76 8.08
CA GLU A 5 16.42 -2.09 9.31
C GLU A 5 15.25 -1.31 9.94
N VAL A 6 14.45 -0.61 9.13
CA VAL A 6 13.28 0.15 9.62
C VAL A 6 12.26 -0.79 10.25
N LEU A 7 12.01 -1.96 9.66
CA LEU A 7 11.14 -2.95 10.28
C LEU A 7 11.70 -3.49 11.60
N SER A 8 13.00 -3.75 11.67
CA SER A 8 13.66 -4.19 12.91
C SER A 8 13.45 -3.15 14.00
N GLN A 9 13.69 -1.87 13.70
CA GLN A 9 13.45 -0.75 14.61
C GLN A 9 11.99 -0.66 15.07
N LEU A 10 11.02 -0.84 14.16
CA LEU A 10 9.59 -0.84 14.52
C LEU A 10 9.20 -2.04 15.40
N ARG A 11 9.80 -3.22 15.20
CA ARG A 11 9.57 -4.38 16.08
C ARG A 11 10.11 -4.13 17.47
N THR A 12 11.34 -3.61 17.57
CA THR A 12 11.94 -3.23 18.85
C THR A 12 11.10 -2.17 19.56
N LEU A 13 10.61 -1.17 18.84
CA LEU A 13 9.73 -0.14 19.39
C LEU A 13 8.43 -0.72 19.93
N ASN A 14 7.79 -1.64 19.21
CA ASN A 14 6.59 -2.35 19.69
C ASN A 14 6.87 -3.15 20.97
N TRP A 15 8.01 -3.88 21.00
CA TRP A 15 8.41 -4.66 22.16
C TRP A 15 8.65 -3.77 23.39
N LEU A 16 9.47 -2.71 23.26
CA LEU A 16 9.73 -1.75 24.34
C LEU A 16 8.45 -1.08 24.82
N SER A 17 7.55 -0.71 23.90
CA SER A 17 6.27 -0.08 24.25
C SER A 17 5.36 -1.03 25.03
N GLN A 18 5.39 -2.33 24.72
CA GLN A 18 4.63 -3.33 25.44
C GLN A 18 5.22 -3.59 26.83
N GLU A 19 6.55 -3.64 26.94
CA GLU A 19 7.23 -3.86 28.21
C GLU A 19 7.06 -2.67 29.16
N ALA A 20 7.18 -1.45 28.66
CA ALA A 20 6.91 -0.22 29.42
C ALA A 20 5.46 -0.15 29.93
N ARG A 21 4.49 -0.76 29.23
CA ARG A 21 3.09 -0.85 29.68
C ARG A 21 2.89 -1.87 30.82
N ARG A 22 3.75 -2.88 30.94
CA ARG A 22 3.67 -3.90 32.00
C ARG A 22 4.24 -3.40 33.33
N LEU A 23 5.16 -2.45 33.28
CA LEU A 23 5.82 -1.87 34.45
C LEU A 23 4.98 -0.76 35.11
N PRO A 24 5.06 -0.59 36.44
CA PRO A 24 4.38 0.50 37.15
C PRO A 24 4.92 1.86 36.71
N PHE A 25 4.07 2.89 36.81
CA PHE A 25 4.39 4.23 36.29
C PHE A 25 5.65 4.85 36.91
N ASP A 26 5.86 4.61 38.20
CA ASP A 26 6.95 5.23 38.97
C ASP A 26 8.26 4.41 38.97
N SER A 27 8.35 3.31 38.21
CA SER A 27 9.61 2.56 38.15
C SER A 27 10.67 3.29 37.32
N ALA A 28 11.90 3.31 37.83
CA ALA A 28 13.06 3.82 37.08
C ALA A 28 13.26 3.02 35.77
N GLU A 29 12.97 1.73 35.78
CA GLU A 29 13.02 0.87 34.59
C GLU A 29 12.08 1.36 33.49
N ARG A 30 10.85 1.76 33.83
CA ARG A 30 9.91 2.31 32.86
C ARG A 30 10.40 3.63 32.27
N GLN A 31 11.00 4.50 33.08
CA GLN A 31 11.58 5.75 32.59
C GLN A 31 12.71 5.50 31.59
N ILE A 32 13.56 4.50 31.85
CA ILE A 32 14.62 4.08 30.93
C ILE A 32 14.03 3.57 29.61
N LEU A 33 13.00 2.72 29.67
CA LEU A 33 12.33 2.23 28.45
C LEU A 33 11.66 3.35 27.66
N CYS A 34 11.01 4.31 28.32
CA CYS A 34 10.43 5.49 27.66
C CYS A 34 11.50 6.31 26.92
N ALA A 35 12.65 6.55 27.54
CA ALA A 35 13.76 7.25 26.89
C ALA A 35 14.29 6.48 25.67
N GLN A 36 14.37 5.14 25.76
CA GLN A 36 14.76 4.30 24.62
C GLN A 36 13.73 4.35 23.48
N ILE A 37 12.43 4.37 23.79
CA ILE A 37 11.36 4.53 22.81
C ILE A 37 11.49 5.87 22.08
N GLU A 38 11.71 6.97 22.81
CA GLU A 38 11.91 8.29 22.21
C GLU A 38 13.14 8.35 21.30
N ALA A 39 14.25 7.76 21.75
CA ALA A 39 15.47 7.67 20.95
C ALA A 39 15.28 6.88 19.65
N LEU A 40 14.48 5.80 19.67
CA LEU A 40 14.13 5.03 18.47
C LEU A 40 13.19 5.83 17.54
N ARG A 41 12.21 6.54 18.11
CA ARG A 41 11.28 7.40 17.34
C ARG A 41 12.02 8.50 16.59
N ALA A 42 13.08 9.06 17.17
CA ALA A 42 13.90 10.08 16.52
C ALA A 42 14.68 9.57 15.30
N ARG A 43 14.97 8.26 15.22
CA ARG A 43 15.69 7.64 14.10
C ARG A 43 14.78 7.17 12.98
N LEU A 44 13.50 6.95 13.28
CA LEU A 44 12.52 6.43 12.34
C LEU A 44 12.01 7.54 11.41
N PRO A 45 11.78 7.25 10.12
CA PRO A 45 11.17 8.22 9.21
C PRO A 45 9.74 8.54 9.66
N LEU A 46 9.41 9.84 9.69
CA LEU A 46 8.13 10.38 10.17
C LEU A 46 6.90 9.76 9.49
N SER A 47 6.98 9.45 8.19
CA SER A 47 5.87 8.83 7.44
C SER A 47 5.50 7.46 8.00
N MET A 48 6.49 6.65 8.35
CA MET A 48 6.32 5.31 8.91
C MET A 48 5.88 5.38 10.37
N LEU A 49 6.47 6.31 11.14
CA LEU A 49 6.13 6.51 12.53
C LEU A 49 4.68 6.97 12.69
N ARG A 50 4.22 7.92 11.88
CA ARG A 50 2.83 8.39 11.90
C ARG A 50 1.86 7.24 11.67
N HIS A 51 2.15 6.40 10.68
CA HIS A 51 1.32 5.24 10.36
C HIS A 51 1.30 4.21 11.49
N HIS A 52 2.45 4.00 12.13
CA HIS A 52 2.56 3.17 13.34
C HIS A 52 1.74 3.73 14.49
N ASP A 53 1.90 5.01 14.83
CA ASP A 53 1.21 5.66 15.94
C ASP A 53 -0.31 5.68 15.73
N ASP A 54 -0.78 5.90 14.50
CA ASP A 54 -2.20 5.88 14.19
C ASP A 54 -2.85 4.50 14.42
N ARG A 55 -2.08 3.42 14.21
CA ARG A 55 -2.51 2.06 14.57
C ARG A 55 -2.41 1.82 16.07
N ALA A 56 -1.34 2.29 16.72
CA ALA A 56 -1.13 2.14 18.15
C ALA A 56 -2.23 2.83 18.97
N LYS A 57 -2.71 4.01 18.55
CA LYS A 57 -3.85 4.72 19.15
C LYS A 57 -5.13 3.88 19.18
N ARG A 58 -5.31 3.02 18.16
CA ARG A 58 -6.44 2.10 18.05
C ARG A 58 -6.20 0.76 18.75
N ASN A 59 -5.08 0.61 19.46
CA ASN A 59 -4.60 -0.64 20.04
C ASN A 59 -4.45 -1.76 18.99
N LEU A 60 -4.16 -1.40 17.74
CA LEU A 60 -3.95 -2.36 16.66
C LEU A 60 -2.46 -2.65 16.48
N PRO A 61 -2.07 -3.90 16.20
CA PRO A 61 -0.69 -4.22 15.89
C PRO A 61 -0.28 -3.51 14.59
N SER A 62 0.90 -2.91 14.59
CA SER A 62 1.44 -2.18 13.43
C SER A 62 2.22 -3.07 12.47
N ILE A 63 2.65 -4.26 12.91
CA ILE A 63 3.44 -5.22 12.14
C ILE A 63 2.77 -6.60 12.24
N ALA A 64 2.69 -7.31 11.12
CA ALA A 64 2.19 -8.67 11.05
C ALA A 64 3.04 -9.51 10.08
N ASN A 65 3.13 -10.82 10.35
CA ASN A 65 3.69 -11.78 9.39
C ASN A 65 2.64 -12.14 8.35
N ILE A 66 3.08 -12.55 7.16
CA ILE A 66 2.22 -13.18 6.16
C ILE A 66 2.00 -14.64 6.58
N GLN A 67 0.79 -15.14 6.38
CA GLN A 67 0.48 -16.57 6.51
C GLN A 67 -0.02 -17.05 5.15
N GLU A 68 0.77 -17.90 4.48
CA GLU A 68 0.50 -18.39 3.13
C GLU A 68 0.31 -17.21 2.14
N SER A 69 -0.93 -16.92 1.72
CA SER A 69 -1.31 -15.80 0.84
C SER A 69 -2.09 -14.69 1.55
N CYS A 70 -2.27 -14.78 2.88
CA CYS A 70 -3.14 -13.91 3.65
C CYS A 70 -2.37 -13.00 4.63
N CYS A 71 -2.97 -11.84 4.92
CA CYS A 71 -2.47 -10.96 5.99
C CYS A 71 -2.64 -11.62 7.36
N GLY A 72 -1.57 -11.77 8.15
CA GLY A 72 -1.66 -12.36 9.49
C GLY A 72 -2.46 -11.55 10.53
N TYR A 73 -2.92 -10.35 10.19
CA TYR A 73 -3.79 -9.54 11.05
C TYR A 73 -5.26 -9.56 10.60
N CYS A 74 -5.56 -9.07 9.40
CA CYS A 74 -6.95 -9.00 8.92
C CYS A 74 -7.42 -10.26 8.17
N ARG A 75 -6.53 -11.23 7.91
CA ARG A 75 -6.80 -12.49 7.20
C ARG A 75 -7.41 -12.34 5.81
N SER A 76 -7.36 -11.15 5.22
CA SER A 76 -7.72 -10.97 3.82
C SER A 76 -6.58 -11.45 2.93
N GLU A 77 -6.97 -12.06 1.81
CA GLU A 77 -6.06 -12.46 0.74
C GLU A 77 -5.30 -11.25 0.19
N LEU A 78 -3.99 -11.41 0.01
CA LEU A 78 -3.12 -10.36 -0.50
C LEU A 78 -3.03 -10.46 -2.03
N PRO A 79 -3.02 -9.32 -2.74
CA PRO A 79 -2.77 -9.32 -4.17
C PRO A 79 -1.42 -9.96 -4.48
N GLU A 80 -1.35 -10.71 -5.58
CA GLU A 80 -0.15 -11.40 -6.06
C GLU A 80 1.07 -10.47 -6.15
N GLY A 81 0.89 -9.23 -6.64
CA GLY A 81 1.98 -8.24 -6.69
C GLY A 81 2.54 -7.85 -5.32
N THR A 82 1.72 -7.91 -4.26
CA THR A 82 2.16 -7.68 -2.88
C THR A 82 2.92 -8.90 -2.35
N LEU A 83 2.45 -10.12 -2.64
CA LEU A 83 3.15 -11.35 -2.31
C LEU A 83 4.53 -11.41 -3.00
N HIS A 84 4.60 -11.09 -4.30
CA HIS A 84 5.85 -11.07 -5.05
C HIS A 84 6.87 -10.05 -4.49
N ALA A 85 6.41 -8.90 -4.00
CA ALA A 85 7.29 -7.93 -3.36
C ALA A 85 7.89 -8.43 -2.03
N LEU A 86 7.23 -9.41 -1.40
CA LEU A 86 7.56 -9.98 -0.08
C LEU A 86 8.36 -11.29 -0.16
N ILE A 87 8.49 -11.89 -1.36
CA ILE A 87 9.36 -13.05 -1.62
C ILE A 87 10.82 -12.72 -1.31
N HIS A 88 11.27 -11.50 -1.62
CA HIS A 88 12.65 -11.13 -1.41
C HIS A 88 12.96 -10.90 0.08
N PRO A 89 13.96 -11.58 0.64
CA PRO A 89 14.32 -11.42 2.04
C PRO A 89 14.72 -9.97 2.33
N GLY A 90 14.25 -9.45 3.47
CA GLY A 90 14.49 -8.06 3.87
C GLY A 90 13.61 -7.03 3.18
N ARG A 91 12.68 -7.46 2.30
CA ARG A 91 11.62 -6.58 1.80
C ARG A 91 10.36 -6.68 2.63
N PHE A 92 9.59 -5.60 2.57
CA PHE A 92 8.36 -5.49 3.29
C PHE A 92 7.37 -4.61 2.54
N GLY A 93 6.10 -4.87 2.81
CA GLY A 93 4.98 -4.23 2.16
C GLY A 93 3.98 -3.73 3.20
N VAL A 94 2.94 -3.10 2.72
CA VAL A 94 1.80 -2.68 3.52
C VAL A 94 0.58 -3.42 3.01
N CYS A 95 -0.22 -3.98 3.92
CA CYS A 95 -1.47 -4.60 3.54
C CYS A 95 -2.42 -3.54 2.93
N PRO A 96 -2.96 -3.74 1.71
CA PRO A 96 -3.84 -2.76 1.08
C PRO A 96 -5.18 -2.61 1.81
N ASN A 97 -5.62 -3.67 2.51
CA ASN A 97 -6.90 -3.69 3.20
C ASN A 97 -6.80 -3.02 4.59
N CYS A 98 -5.96 -3.56 5.47
CA CYS A 98 -5.88 -3.07 6.84
C CYS A 98 -4.76 -2.05 7.08
N GLY A 99 -3.79 -1.94 6.17
CA GLY A 99 -2.64 -1.05 6.34
C GLY A 99 -1.56 -1.58 7.29
N VAL A 100 -1.55 -2.84 7.73
CA VAL A 100 -0.45 -3.33 8.59
C VAL A 100 0.85 -3.50 7.79
N PHE A 101 2.00 -3.28 8.42
CA PHE A 101 3.29 -3.63 7.81
C PHE A 101 3.45 -5.15 7.76
N LEU A 102 3.67 -5.67 6.56
CA LEU A 102 3.82 -7.09 6.28
C LEU A 102 5.27 -7.44 6.01
N TRP A 103 5.72 -8.53 6.59
CA TRP A 103 7.02 -9.13 6.32
C TRP A 103 6.86 -10.63 6.14
N SER A 104 7.74 -11.24 5.33
CA SER A 104 7.86 -12.70 5.25
C SER A 104 8.95 -13.17 6.20
N ALA A 105 8.64 -14.14 7.06
CA ALA A 105 9.62 -14.83 7.89
C ALA A 105 10.41 -15.91 7.14
N SER A 106 9.95 -16.30 5.95
CA SER A 106 10.48 -17.43 5.21
C SER A 106 11.44 -16.95 4.11
N THR A 107 12.65 -17.50 4.17
CA THR A 107 13.65 -17.53 3.07
C THR A 107 13.42 -18.74 2.15
N ALA A 108 12.37 -19.55 2.36
CA ALA A 108 12.13 -20.75 1.57
C ALA A 108 10.66 -21.17 1.71
N GLU A 109 10.06 -21.61 0.60
CA GLU A 109 8.69 -22.13 0.49
C GLU A 109 7.58 -21.08 0.31
N ILE A 110 7.78 -20.16 -0.64
CA ILE A 110 6.70 -19.98 -1.61
C ILE A 110 7.17 -20.77 -2.84
N VAL A 111 6.92 -22.08 -2.81
CA VAL A 111 6.93 -22.88 -4.03
C VAL A 111 5.73 -22.37 -4.82
N TRP A 112 5.97 -21.37 -5.65
CA TRP A 112 5.12 -21.19 -6.81
C TRP A 112 5.37 -22.46 -7.62
N ASP A 113 4.43 -23.40 -7.59
CA ASP A 113 4.30 -24.37 -8.67
C ASP A 113 4.09 -23.51 -9.92
N GLU A 114 5.21 -23.21 -10.57
CA GLU A 114 5.28 -22.64 -11.89
C GLU A 114 4.81 -23.73 -12.86
N GLU A 115 3.53 -24.10 -12.78
CA GLU A 115 2.80 -24.58 -13.95
C GLU A 115 2.60 -23.36 -14.85
N PHE A 116 3.70 -22.96 -15.49
CA PHE A 116 3.67 -22.22 -16.74
C PHE A 116 2.66 -22.93 -17.65
N PRO A 117 1.53 -22.29 -18.02
CA PRO A 117 0.62 -22.89 -18.98
C PRO A 117 1.40 -23.16 -20.27
N PRO A 118 1.48 -24.40 -20.76
CA PRO A 118 2.18 -24.67 -22.00
C PRO A 118 1.48 -23.94 -23.15
N GLU A 119 2.25 -23.06 -23.76
CA GLU A 119 2.24 -22.64 -25.15
C GLU A 119 0.93 -22.11 -25.76
N ARG A 120 1.04 -20.87 -26.26
CA ARG A 120 0.10 -20.27 -27.22
C ARG A 120 -0.25 -21.29 -28.31
N PRO A 121 -1.53 -21.58 -28.57
CA PRO A 121 -1.90 -22.43 -29.69
C PRO A 121 -1.37 -21.81 -30.98
N GLU A 122 -0.59 -22.59 -31.73
CA GLU A 122 -0.04 -22.18 -33.02
C GLU A 122 -1.15 -21.62 -33.93
N PRO A 123 -0.87 -20.53 -34.67
CA PRO A 123 -1.83 -20.00 -35.63
C PRO A 123 -2.09 -21.07 -36.70
N ARG A 124 -3.26 -21.71 -36.60
CA ARG A 124 -3.74 -22.70 -37.56
C ARG A 124 -3.72 -22.06 -38.95
N LYS A 125 -2.81 -22.51 -39.82
CA LYS A 125 -2.74 -22.15 -41.25
C LYS A 125 -4.12 -22.37 -41.87
N ARG A 126 -4.91 -21.29 -42.01
CA ARG A 126 -6.07 -21.29 -42.88
C ARG A 126 -5.53 -21.39 -44.31
N ARG A 127 -5.60 -22.59 -44.88
CA ARG A 127 -5.44 -22.83 -46.31
C ARG A 127 -6.38 -21.87 -47.05
N SER A 128 -5.79 -20.88 -47.70
CA SER A 128 -6.43 -20.07 -48.71
C SER A 128 -6.68 -20.94 -49.94
N ALA A 129 -7.92 -20.96 -50.45
CA ALA A 129 -8.24 -20.87 -51.88
C ALA A 129 -9.63 -21.47 -52.18
N ALA A 130 -10.61 -20.59 -52.37
CA ALA A 130 -11.51 -20.67 -53.52
C ALA A 130 -12.04 -19.26 -53.79
N ALA A 131 -11.53 -18.68 -54.85
CA ALA A 131 -11.86 -17.36 -55.35
C ALA A 131 -13.32 -17.28 -55.81
N ARG A 132 -13.97 -16.15 -55.58
CA ARG A 132 -14.86 -15.55 -56.58
C ARG A 132 -14.69 -14.02 -56.62
N PRO A 133 -14.74 -13.40 -57.81
CA PRO A 133 -14.26 -12.05 -58.05
C PRO A 133 -15.33 -10.96 -57.84
N ARG A 134 -14.81 -9.79 -57.42
CA ARG A 134 -15.15 -8.39 -57.72
C ARG A 134 -16.60 -8.05 -58.06
N THR A 135 -17.14 -7.03 -57.38
CA THR A 135 -17.61 -5.78 -58.02
C THR A 135 -17.77 -4.70 -56.94
N THR A 136 -17.02 -3.61 -57.05
CA THR A 136 -17.34 -2.31 -56.42
C THR A 136 -18.31 -1.56 -57.35
N PRO A 137 -19.18 -0.68 -56.83
CA PRO A 137 -18.77 0.72 -56.82
C PRO A 137 -19.19 1.52 -55.58
N ASN A 138 -18.30 2.44 -55.28
CA ASN A 138 -18.44 3.68 -54.52
C ASN A 138 -19.78 4.40 -54.72
N CYS A 139 -20.43 4.81 -53.62
CA CYS A 139 -21.33 5.97 -53.57
C CYS A 139 -21.12 6.75 -52.27
N ARG A 140 -20.13 7.64 -52.32
CA ARG A 140 -20.21 9.07 -51.94
C ARG A 140 -21.61 9.53 -51.49
N ALA A 141 -21.71 10.02 -50.25
CA ALA A 141 -22.54 11.13 -49.74
C ALA A 141 -22.80 10.89 -48.24
N SER A 142 -22.87 11.84 -47.32
CA SER A 142 -22.60 13.28 -47.30
C SER A 142 -22.86 13.71 -45.85
N THR A 143 -22.17 14.78 -45.40
CA THR A 143 -22.67 15.83 -44.46
C THR A 143 -23.08 15.42 -43.04
N ALA A 144 -22.42 15.85 -41.96
CA ALA A 144 -22.35 17.20 -41.34
C ALA A 144 -23.24 17.30 -40.09
N ALA A 145 -22.62 17.56 -38.93
CA ALA A 145 -23.19 18.21 -37.72
C ALA A 145 -22.08 18.15 -36.64
N THR A 146 -21.25 19.17 -36.39
CA THR A 146 -21.49 20.49 -35.75
C THR A 146 -21.96 20.39 -34.28
N GLY A 147 -21.16 20.97 -33.36
CA GLY A 147 -21.49 21.25 -31.95
C GLY A 147 -20.38 20.78 -31.00
N SER A 148 -19.37 21.56 -30.62
CA SER A 148 -19.37 22.87 -29.94
C SER A 148 -20.32 22.95 -28.74
N LYS A 149 -19.75 22.90 -27.53
CA LYS A 149 -20.08 23.67 -26.31
C LYS A 149 -19.10 23.23 -25.20
N SER A 150 -18.01 23.92 -24.90
CA SER A 150 -17.89 25.15 -24.09
C SER A 150 -18.70 25.11 -22.78
N GLY A 151 -18.01 24.94 -21.66
CA GLY A 151 -18.54 25.01 -20.30
C GLY A 151 -17.49 25.57 -19.34
N THR A 152 -17.20 26.85 -19.48
CA THR A 152 -16.48 27.68 -18.50
C THR A 152 -17.47 28.12 -17.42
N THR A 153 -17.15 27.85 -16.16
CA THR A 153 -17.53 28.74 -15.04
C THR A 153 -16.50 28.60 -13.94
N ALA A 154 -15.78 29.70 -13.72
CA ALA A 154 -14.87 29.94 -12.61
C ALA A 154 -15.67 30.55 -11.42
N PRO A 155 -15.04 31.20 -10.42
CA PRO A 155 -15.19 30.89 -9.00
C PRO A 155 -16.03 31.92 -8.23
N ARG A 156 -16.46 31.56 -7.00
CA ARG A 156 -16.93 32.51 -5.96
C ARG A 156 -16.48 32.00 -4.58
N SER A 157 -15.64 32.73 -3.84
CA SER A 157 -15.99 33.81 -2.86
C SER A 157 -16.86 33.26 -1.74
N ASP A 158 -16.52 33.29 -0.44
CA ASP A 158 -16.18 34.42 0.44
C ASP A 158 -15.55 33.83 1.73
N ALA A 159 -14.41 34.31 2.23
CA ALA A 159 -14.27 35.40 3.21
C ALA A 159 -15.11 35.22 4.49
N THR A 160 -14.46 35.01 5.65
CA THR A 160 -14.66 35.79 6.90
C THR A 160 -13.56 35.44 7.94
N LYS A 161 -12.61 36.37 8.06
CA LYS A 161 -12.01 37.01 9.25
C LYS A 161 -11.32 36.19 10.38
N PRO A 162 -10.12 36.63 10.82
CA PRO A 162 -9.48 36.22 12.07
C PRO A 162 -10.01 37.05 13.27
N ALA A 163 -10.10 36.43 14.44
CA ALA A 163 -10.30 37.12 15.71
C ALA A 163 -8.98 37.16 16.49
N THR A 164 -8.49 38.37 16.69
CA THR A 164 -7.38 38.78 17.57
C THR A 164 -7.91 39.05 18.98
N GLN A 165 -6.98 39.10 19.96
CA GLN A 165 -6.99 39.77 21.28
C GLN A 165 -7.15 38.81 22.48
N HIS A 166 -6.11 38.61 23.32
CA HIS A 166 -5.52 39.48 24.37
C HIS A 166 -6.43 39.73 25.59
N ALA A 167 -6.03 39.19 26.75
CA ALA A 167 -6.13 39.70 28.13
C ALA A 167 -5.50 38.60 29.03
N ASP A 168 -4.34 38.75 29.69
CA ASP A 168 -3.98 39.64 30.82
C ASP A 168 -4.99 39.61 31.97
N ALA A 169 -4.71 38.76 32.97
CA ALA A 169 -4.72 39.03 34.42
C ALA A 169 -4.23 37.80 35.19
#